data_AF-A0ABD2LKJ1-F1
#
_entry.id   AF-A0ABD2LKJ1-F1
#
_cell.length_a   1.000
_cell.length_b   1.000
_cell.length_c   1.000
_cell.angle_alpha   90.00
_cell.angle_beta   90.00
_cell.angle_gamma   90.00
#
_symmetry.space_group_name_H-M   'P 1'
#
loop_
_entity.id
_entity.type
_entity.pdbx_description
1 polymer ?
#
loop_
_entity_poly.entity_id
_entity_poly.type
_entity_poly.pdbx_seq_one_letter_code
_entity_poly.pdbx_strand_id
1 'polypeptide(L)'
;MNINFNGWQSPFEKVPNASECTDGYLGWNWRADKRISVDAVRKQLAAIEKSSANGFPKKARIHAHLSEPDVGECYPNCDEQI
;
A
#
# COMPACT_ATOMS: atom_id res chain seq x y z
N MET A 1 -10.80 -11.25 7.62
CA MET A 1 -9.49 -10.58 7.82
C MET A 1 -9.02 -10.93 9.22
N ASN A 2 -7.80 -11.44 9.39
CA ASN A 2 -7.29 -11.80 10.71
C ASN A 2 -6.26 -10.76 11.16
N ILE A 3 -6.50 -10.16 12.31
CA ILE A 3 -5.66 -9.14 12.92
C ILE A 3 -4.69 -9.91 13.81
N ASN A 4 -3.40 -9.92 13.46
CA ASN A 4 -2.37 -10.73 14.11
C ASN A 4 -2.27 -12.18 13.61
N PHE A 5 -2.14 -12.36 12.29
CA PHE A 5 -1.81 -13.65 11.71
C PHE A 5 -0.29 -13.93 11.79
N ASN A 6 0.11 -15.06 12.39
CA ASN A 6 1.52 -15.49 12.48
C ASN A 6 2.50 -14.42 13.01
N GLY A 7 2.10 -13.65 14.02
CA GLY A 7 2.93 -12.59 14.61
C GLY A 7 3.00 -11.29 13.79
N TRP A 8 2.35 -11.23 12.61
CA TRP A 8 2.22 -9.99 11.86
C TRP A 8 1.24 -9.05 12.54
N GLN A 9 1.74 -7.94 13.08
CA GLN A 9 0.90 -6.89 13.63
C GLN A 9 0.28 -6.07 12.50
N SER A 10 -1.01 -6.30 12.26
CA SER A 10 -1.82 -5.49 11.35
C SER A 10 -1.68 -4.00 11.66
N PRO A 11 -1.75 -3.11 10.65
CA PRO A 11 -1.84 -1.67 10.87
C PRO A 11 -3.14 -1.25 11.60
N PHE A 12 -4.11 -2.16 11.71
CA PHE A 12 -5.35 -1.96 12.43
C PHE A 12 -5.34 -2.61 13.82
N GLU A 13 -6.01 -1.97 14.76
CA GLU A 13 -6.26 -2.49 16.11
C GLU A 13 -7.36 -3.56 16.09
N LYS A 14 -8.44 -3.31 15.33
CA LYS A 14 -9.57 -4.23 15.12
C LYS A 14 -9.92 -4.38 13.63
N VAL A 15 -10.65 -5.43 13.25
CA VAL A 15 -11.10 -5.61 11.85
C VAL A 15 -12.00 -4.42 11.51
N PRO A 16 -11.79 -3.71 10.39
CA PRO A 16 -12.66 -2.62 10.00
C PRO A 16 -14.11 -3.07 9.90
N ASN A 17 -15.00 -2.36 10.59
CA ASN A 17 -16.44 -2.57 10.51
C ASN A 17 -17.01 -1.53 9.55
N ALA A 18 -17.57 -1.98 8.42
CA ALA A 18 -18.08 -1.08 7.39
C ALA A 18 -19.14 -0.11 7.92
N SER A 19 -19.94 -0.52 8.92
CA SER A 19 -20.94 0.35 9.55
C SER A 19 -20.35 1.46 10.41
N GLU A 20 -19.07 1.35 10.81
CA GLU A 20 -18.34 2.37 11.56
C GLU A 20 -17.50 3.28 10.65
N CYS A 21 -17.27 2.86 9.41
CA CYS A 21 -16.47 3.62 8.43
C CYS A 21 -17.27 4.82 7.92
N THR A 22 -17.04 6.00 8.49
CA THR A 22 -17.68 7.25 8.07
C THR A 22 -16.69 8.18 7.37
N ASP A 23 -17.18 9.33 6.93
CA ASP A 23 -16.36 10.44 6.45
C ASP A 23 -15.21 10.76 7.42
N GLY A 24 -14.06 11.16 6.87
CA GLY A 24 -12.87 11.51 7.65
C GLY A 24 -12.10 10.32 8.24
N TYR A 25 -12.29 9.11 7.69
CA TYR A 25 -11.64 7.87 8.15
C TYR A 25 -12.02 7.44 9.57
N LEU A 26 -13.10 7.98 10.14
CA LEU A 26 -13.67 7.50 11.39
C LEU A 26 -14.08 6.03 11.21
N GLY A 27 -13.80 5.19 12.22
CA GLY A 27 -14.01 3.73 12.15
C GLY A 27 -12.84 2.93 11.58
N TRP A 28 -11.86 3.59 10.94
CA TRP A 28 -10.59 2.96 10.62
C TRP A 28 -9.68 3.04 11.86
N ASN A 29 -9.73 2.00 12.68
CA ASN A 29 -9.03 1.94 13.98
C ASN A 29 -7.53 1.66 13.77
N TRP A 30 -6.80 2.65 13.28
CA TRP A 30 -5.37 2.56 12.97
C TRP A 30 -4.51 2.57 14.22
N ARG A 31 -3.43 1.80 14.18
CA ARG A 31 -2.37 1.84 15.19
C ARG A 31 -1.44 3.03 14.95
N ALA A 32 -1.33 3.93 15.93
CA ALA A 32 -0.49 5.12 15.82
C ALA A 32 1.00 4.79 15.58
N ASP A 33 1.51 3.70 16.17
CA ASP A 33 2.90 3.25 16.02
C ASP A 33 3.21 2.65 14.63
N LYS A 34 2.17 2.39 13.82
CA LYS A 34 2.33 1.92 12.43
C LYS A 34 2.28 3.05 11.41
N ARG A 35 2.05 4.29 11.84
CA ARG A 35 2.07 5.45 10.95
C ARG A 35 3.50 5.74 10.51
N ILE A 36 3.71 5.77 9.20
CA ILE A 36 4.99 6.11 8.58
C ILE A 36 4.87 7.37 7.72
N SER A 37 5.99 8.01 7.39
CA SER A 37 6.00 9.20 6.53
C SER A 37 5.66 8.84 5.09
N VAL A 38 5.19 9.83 4.33
CA VAL A 38 4.94 9.69 2.88
C VAL A 38 6.19 9.22 2.13
N ASP A 39 7.37 9.75 2.48
CA ASP A 39 8.64 9.32 1.89
C ASP A 39 8.94 7.83 2.16
N ALA A 40 8.65 7.35 3.38
CA ALA A 40 8.80 5.94 3.72
C ALA A 40 7.83 5.06 2.92
N VAL A 41 6.59 5.51 2.72
CA VAL A 41 5.61 4.81 1.85
C VAL A 41 6.12 4.74 0.41
N ARG A 42 6.59 5.86 -0.15
CA ARG A 42 7.15 5.91 -1.52
C ARG A 42 8.29 4.91 -1.71
N LYS A 43 9.24 4.86 -0.77
CA LYS A 43 10.36 3.92 -0.80
C LYS A 43 9.91 2.46 -0.75
N GLN A 44 8.90 2.15 0.08
CA GLN A 44 8.35 0.80 0.16
C GLN A 44 7.60 0.41 -1.12
N LEU A 45 6.77 1.31 -1.66
CA LEU A 45 6.06 1.11 -2.92
C LEU A 45 7.04 0.83 -4.07
N ALA A 46 8.05 1.69 -4.25
CA ALA A 46 9.04 1.51 -5.30
C ALA A 46 9.80 0.17 -5.19
N ALA A 47 10.10 -0.26 -3.96
CA ALA A 47 10.74 -1.56 -3.73
C ALA A 47 9.81 -2.74 -4.05
N ILE A 48 8.53 -2.66 -3.69
CA ILE A 48 7.51 -3.67 -3.99
C ILE A 48 7.27 -3.77 -5.49
N GLU A 49 7.15 -2.64 -6.18
CA GLU A 49 6.96 -2.57 -7.63
C GLU A 49 8.15 -3.17 -8.36
N LYS A 50 9.38 -2.80 -7.96
CA LYS A 50 10.60 -3.39 -8.52
C LYS A 50 10.69 -4.90 -8.27
N SER A 51 10.32 -5.37 -7.09
CA SER A 51 10.29 -6.79 -6.74
C SER A 51 9.26 -7.54 -7.59
N SER A 52 8.06 -6.99 -7.72
CA SER A 52 6.96 -7.53 -8.52
C SER A 52 7.35 -7.61 -10.00
N ALA A 53 7.92 -6.52 -10.54
CA ALA A 53 8.48 -6.49 -11.88
C ALA A 53 9.49 -7.61 -12.06
N ASN A 54 10.50 -7.74 -11.18
CA ASN A 54 11.51 -8.78 -11.26
C ASN A 54 10.95 -10.21 -11.21
N GLY A 55 9.95 -10.47 -10.37
CA GLY A 55 9.27 -11.76 -10.28
C GLY A 55 8.39 -12.09 -11.48
N PHE A 56 7.88 -11.08 -12.19
CA PHE A 56 7.02 -11.28 -13.36
C PHE A 56 7.82 -11.80 -14.56
N PRO A 57 7.30 -12.79 -15.31
CA PRO A 57 7.98 -13.31 -16.50
C PRO A 57 8.29 -12.20 -17.50
N LYS A 58 9.55 -12.11 -17.96
CA LYS A 58 9.98 -11.04 -18.89
C LYS A 58 9.12 -10.94 -20.15
N LYS A 59 8.66 -12.07 -20.69
CA LYS A 59 7.78 -12.13 -21.87
C LYS A 59 6.38 -11.55 -21.63
N ALA A 60 5.96 -11.42 -20.37
CA ALA A 60 4.65 -10.92 -19.96
C ALA A 60 4.70 -9.47 -19.42
N ARG A 61 5.89 -8.85 -19.34
CA ARG A 61 6.06 -7.42 -18.96
C ARG A 61 5.83 -6.51 -20.17
N ILE A 62 4.71 -6.72 -20.87
CA ILE A 62 4.33 -5.91 -22.03
C ILE A 62 3.72 -4.58 -21.57
N HIS A 63 3.15 -4.56 -20.35
CA HIS A 63 2.57 -3.37 -19.73
C HIS A 63 3.61 -2.61 -18.90
N ALA A 64 3.71 -1.29 -19.12
CA ALA A 64 4.65 -0.40 -18.43
C ALA A 64 4.59 -0.54 -16.89
N HIS A 65 3.38 -0.66 -16.34
CA HIS A 65 3.10 -0.89 -14.91
C HIS A 65 3.70 -2.18 -14.32
N LEU A 66 4.15 -3.12 -15.16
CA LEU A 66 4.81 -4.37 -14.75
C LEU A 66 6.33 -4.31 -14.93
N SER A 67 6.85 -3.17 -15.36
CA SER A 67 8.26 -2.98 -15.76
C SER A 67 8.98 -1.95 -14.90
N GLU A 68 8.31 -0.87 -14.51
CA GLU A 68 8.90 0.24 -13.76
C GLU A 68 8.00 0.66 -12.59
N PRO A 69 8.58 1.19 -11.48
CA PRO A 69 7.81 1.71 -10.36
C PRO A 69 7.12 3.02 -10.75
N ASP A 70 5.80 3.06 -10.70
CA ASP A 70 4.99 4.23 -11.04
C ASP A 70 4.36 4.87 -9.80
N VAL A 71 3.72 4.07 -8.94
CA VAL A 71 3.07 4.58 -7.72
C VAL A 71 4.10 5.08 -6.71
N GLY A 72 5.26 4.40 -6.61
CA GLY A 72 6.36 4.88 -5.76
C GLY A 72 6.90 6.28 -6.13
N GLU A 73 6.73 6.71 -7.38
CA GLU A 73 7.20 8.01 -7.88
C GLU A 73 6.16 9.12 -7.69
N CYS A 74 4.88 8.82 -7.89
CA CYS A 74 3.81 9.81 -7.84
C CYS A 74 3.09 9.90 -6.49
N TYR A 75 3.22 8.91 -5.59
CA TYR A 75 2.50 8.92 -4.31
C TYR A 75 2.82 10.16 -3.45
N PRO A 76 1.81 10.81 -2.84
CA PRO A 76 0.39 10.42 -2.77
C PRO A 76 -0.49 11.02 -3.87
N ASN A 77 0.08 11.74 -4.82
CA ASN A 77 -0.62 12.59 -5.77
C ASN A 77 -0.70 11.98 -7.18
N CYS A 78 -0.81 10.65 -7.26
CA CYS A 78 -0.82 9.95 -8.55
C CYS A 78 -1.96 10.39 -9.47
N ASP A 79 -3.09 10.79 -8.89
CA ASP A 79 -4.27 11.22 -9.64
C ASP A 79 -4.18 12.67 -10.16
N GLU A 80 -3.18 13.45 -9.71
CA GLU A 80 -2.98 14.82 -10.19
C GLU A 80 -2.29 14.88 -11.57
N GLN A 81 -1.81 13.74 -12.08
CA GLN A 81 -1.06 13.64 -13.34
C GLN A 81 -1.82 12.94 -14.48
N ILE A 82 -3.15 12.78 -14.35
CA ILE A 82 -4.03 12.14 -15.35
C ILE A 82 -4.65 13.17 -16.29
#